data_AF-A0A848TMV7-F1
#
_entry.id   AF-A0A848TMV7-F1
#
_cell.length_a   1.000
_cell.length_b   1.000
_cell.length_c   1.000
_cell.angle_alpha   90.00
_cell.angle_beta   90.00
_cell.angle_gamma   90.00
#
_symmetry.space_group_name_H-M   'P 1'
#
loop_
_entity.id
_entity.type
_entity.pdbx_description
1 polymer ?
#
loop_
_entity_poly.entity_id
_entity_poly.type
_entity_poly.pdbx_seq_one_letter_code
_entity_poly.pdbx_strand_id
1 'polypeptide(L)' 'TATDQDIRAFAAERMADFKVPRRVVILDEIPKGATGKMQRIGMAEKLGLA' A
#
# COMPACT_ATOMS: atom_id res chain seq x y z
N THR A 1 2.98 -12.36 11.05
CA THR A 1 3.00 -11.21 10.12
C THR A 1 2.48 -11.68 8.79
N ALA A 2 1.55 -10.94 8.16
CA ALA A 2 1.06 -11.27 6.82
C ALA A 2 2.08 -10.85 5.75
N THR A 3 2.08 -11.54 4.61
CA THR A 3 2.87 -11.21 3.42
C THR A 3 2.06 -10.36 2.44
N ASP A 4 2.71 -9.82 1.41
CA ASP A 4 2.03 -9.13 0.30
C ASP A 4 1.11 -10.08 -0.49
N GLN A 5 1.48 -11.36 -0.60
CA GLN A 5 0.66 -12.41 -1.22
C GLN A 5 -0.63 -12.65 -0.44
N ASP A 6 -0.55 -12.75 0.88
CA ASP A 6 -1.72 -12.96 1.74
C ASP A 6 -2.75 -11.83 1.58
N ILE A 7 -2.27 -10.59 1.50
CA ILE A 7 -3.11 -9.40 1.32
C ILE A 7 -3.80 -9.43 -0.06
N ARG A 8 -3.07 -9.80 -1.11
CA ARG A 8 -3.64 -9.90 -2.47
C ARG A 8 -4.66 -11.04 -2.56
N ALA A 9 -4.38 -12.20 -1.97
CA ALA A 9 -5.30 -13.33 -1.94
C ALA A 9 -6.61 -12.96 -1.23
N PHE A 10 -6.51 -12.33 -0.05
CA PHE A 10 -7.68 -11.83 0.68
C PHE A 10 -8.51 -10.81 -0.13
N ALA A 11 -7.84 -9.92 -0.86
CA ALA A 11 -8.49 -8.93 -1.70
C ALA A 11 -9.25 -9.59 -2.86
N ALA A 12 -8.64 -10.54 -3.57
CA ALA A 12 -9.23 -11.22 -4.73
C ALA A 12 -10.55 -11.94 -4.41
N GLU A 13 -10.73 -12.42 -3.18
CA GLU A 13 -11.99 -13.05 -2.73
C GLU A 13 -13.15 -12.03 -2.55
N ARG A 14 -12.85 -10.73 -2.45
CA ARG A 14 -13.81 -9.69 -2.01
C ARG A 14 -14.03 -8.57 -3.02
N MET A 15 -13.20 -8.47 -4.05
CA MET A 15 -13.31 -7.46 -5.08
C MET A 15 -13.08 -8.06 -6.47
N ALA A 16 -13.64 -7.41 -7.50
CA ALA A 16 -13.37 -7.78 -8.88
C ALA A 16 -11.86 -7.73 -9.17
N ASP A 17 -11.39 -8.66 -10.00
CA ASP A 17 -9.95 -8.90 -10.27
C ASP A 17 -9.17 -7.62 -10.60
N PHE A 18 -9.75 -6.72 -11.40
CA PHE A 18 -9.09 -5.48 -11.81
C PHE A 18 -8.89 -4.46 -10.67
N LYS A 19 -9.51 -4.66 -9.51
CA LYS A 19 -9.33 -3.84 -8.30
C LYS A 19 -8.26 -4.40 -7.35
N VAL A 20 -7.80 -5.64 -7.57
CA VAL A 20 -6.76 -6.25 -6.74
C VAL A 20 -5.45 -5.46 -6.90
N PRO A 21 -4.81 -5.01 -5.80
CA PRO A 21 -3.58 -4.22 -5.90
C PRO A 21 -2.46 -4.97 -6.61
N ARG A 22 -1.83 -4.32 -7.59
CA ARG A 22 -0.67 -4.88 -8.32
C ARG A 22 0.60 -4.93 -7.46
N ARG A 23 0.72 -4.01 -6.49
CA ARG A 23 1.85 -3.92 -5.56
C ARG A 23 1.30 -3.66 -4.16
N VAL A 24 1.87 -4.33 -3.17
CA VAL A 24 1.60 -4.11 -1.75
C VAL A 24 2.96 -3.95 -1.08
N VAL A 25 3.13 -2.86 -0.34
CA VAL A 25 4.36 -2.55 0.39
C VAL A 25 4.01 -2.50 1.87
N ILE A 26 4.66 -3.36 2.65
CA ILE A 26 4.46 -3.45 4.10
C ILE A 26 5.53 -2.58 4.76
N LEU A 27 5.10 -1.67 5.62
CA LEU A 27 5.94 -0.72 6.35
C LEU A 27 5.55 -0.76 7.82
N ASP A 28 6.52 -0.51 8.71
CA ASP A 28 6.25 -0.40 10.14
C ASP A 28 5.45 0.88 10.48
N GLU A 29 5.66 1.97 9.73
CA GLU A 29 4.87 3.20 9.83
C GLU A 29 4.58 3.81 8.44
N ILE A 30 3.40 4.43 8.31
CA ILE A 30 3.02 5.21 7.13
C ILE A 30 3.65 6.61 7.20
N PRO A 31 4.43 7.03 6.19
CA PRO A 31 4.98 8.38 6.12
C PRO A 31 3.90 9.47 6.20
N LYS A 32 4.11 10.41 7.11
CA LYS A 32 3.24 11.57 7.32
C LYS A 32 3.94 12.85 6.88
N GLY A 33 3.15 13.86 6.52
CA GLY A 33 3.64 15.20 6.28
C GLY A 33 3.92 15.97 7.57
N ALA A 34 4.38 17.22 7.46
CA ALA A 34 4.75 18.07 8.60
C ALA A 34 3.62 18.29 9.63
N THR A 35 2.36 18.15 9.23
CA THR A 35 1.19 18.28 10.12
C THR A 35 0.73 16.95 10.72
N GLY A 36 1.48 15.87 10.53
CA GLY A 36 1.12 14.52 10.99
C GLY A 36 0.04 13.83 10.16
N LYS A 37 -0.50 14.47 9.12
CA LYS A 37 -1.46 13.84 8.19
C LYS A 37 -0.75 12.89 7.23
N MET A 38 -1.45 11.84 6.81
CA MET A 38 -0.97 10.92 5.78
C MET A 38 -0.58 11.70 4.52
N GLN A 39 0.66 11.52 4.07
CA GLN A 39 1.14 12.16 2.87
C GLN A 39 0.84 11.28 1.66
N ARG A 40 -0.20 11.61 0.89
CA ARG A 40 -0.51 10.88 -0.35
C ARG A 40 0.35 11.33 -1.54
N ILE A 41 0.54 12.65 -1.69
CA ILE A 41 1.31 13.25 -2.79
C ILE A 41 2.81 13.01 -2.56
N GLY A 42 3.51 12.50 -3.58
CA GLY A 42 4.94 12.18 -3.51
C GLY A 42 5.28 10.93 -2.70
N MET A 43 4.28 10.15 -2.26
CA MET A 43 4.51 8.92 -1.49
C MET A 43 5.28 7.87 -2.30
N ALA A 44 4.95 7.69 -3.58
CA ALA A 44 5.63 6.73 -4.43
C ALA A 44 7.13 7.05 -4.56
N GLU A 45 7.48 8.32 -4.80
CA GLU A 45 8.86 8.78 -4.86
C GLU A 45 9.60 8.56 -3.53
N LYS A 46 8.98 8.93 -2.40
CA LYS A 46 9.55 8.69 -1.07
C LYS A 46 9.82 7.21 -0.76
N LEU A 47 9.03 6.31 -1.32
CA LEU A 47 9.19 4.87 -1.16
C LEU A 47 10.06 4.24 -2.26
N GLY A 48 10.61 5.03 -3.20
CA GLY A 48 11.42 4.52 -4.31
C GLY A 48 10.62 3.68 -5.33
N LEU A 49 9.32 3.98 -5.48
CA LEU A 49 8.38 3.23 -6.33
C LEU A 49 7.99 3.97 -7.63
N ALA A 50 8.41 5.23 -7.75
CA ALA A 50 8.17 6.10 -8.90
C ALA A 50 9.11 5.77 -10.07
#